data_AF-A0AAV2MB57-F1
#
_entry.id   AF-A0AAV2MB57-F1
#
_cell.length_a   1.000
_cell.length_b   1.000
_cell.length_c   1.000
_cell.angle_alpha   90.00
_cell.angle_beta   90.00
_cell.angle_gamma   90.00
#
_symmetry.space_group_name_H-M   'P 1'
#
loop_
_entity.id
_entity.type
_entity.pdbx_description
1 polymer ?
#
loop_
_entity_poly.entity_id
_entity_poly.type
_entity_poly.pdbx_seq_one_letter_code
_entity_poly.pdbx_strand_id
1 'polypeptide(L)'
;MASASPEPPKNSNTQLMTNTDRRLVEKALKRLARLFELCTDPRLGLKNSPPYLPDLLSETTALLLHVWEPYQDPKMTPAPTPRGDEARYLRIYTRNLLDKTDKALMLFKEGQEKVFEATSSCRKNLTKLSLLFSHMLWEIKALFPGGTFHGDAYSVTKTEAQEFWRRSFRHKSVVWRHELELMRVS
;
A
#
# COMPACT_ATOMS: atom_id res chain seq x y z
N MET A 1 0.23 44.92 -24.55
CA MET A 1 0.84 44.49 -23.28
C MET A 1 -0.04 43.40 -22.69
N ALA A 2 0.33 42.14 -22.85
CA ALA A 2 -0.43 41.00 -22.31
C ALA A 2 0.15 40.60 -20.96
N SER A 3 -0.67 40.67 -19.92
CA SER A 3 -0.33 40.30 -18.55
C SER A 3 -0.15 38.78 -18.46
N ALA A 4 1.06 38.32 -18.16
CA ALA A 4 1.33 36.94 -17.79
C ALA A 4 0.96 36.74 -16.31
N SER A 5 -0.04 35.89 -16.05
CA SER A 5 -0.32 35.38 -14.70
C SER A 5 0.80 34.45 -14.24
N PRO A 6 1.21 34.49 -12.95
CA PRO A 6 2.25 33.62 -12.45
C PRO A 6 1.71 32.20 -12.24
N GLU A 7 2.34 31.20 -12.85
CA GLU A 7 2.10 29.79 -12.54
C GLU A 7 2.37 29.51 -11.04
N PRO A 8 1.56 28.69 -10.37
CA PRO A 8 1.81 28.31 -8.98
C PRO A 8 3.04 27.40 -8.88
N PRO A 9 3.80 27.45 -7.76
CA PRO A 9 5.04 26.70 -7.62
C PRO A 9 4.76 25.20 -7.60
N LYS A 10 5.31 24.48 -8.58
CA LYS A 10 5.36 23.02 -8.60
C LYS A 10 6.29 22.57 -7.48
N ASN A 11 5.72 22.10 -6.37
CA ASN A 11 6.45 21.47 -5.27
C ASN A 11 7.06 20.15 -5.79
N SER A 12 8.26 20.25 -6.38
CA SER A 12 8.98 19.20 -7.11
C SER A 12 9.41 18.01 -6.25
N ASN A 13 9.37 18.13 -4.92
CA ASN A 13 9.78 17.06 -4.00
C ASN A 13 8.73 15.95 -3.80
N THR A 14 7.45 16.17 -4.14
CA THR A 14 6.39 15.18 -3.86
C THR A 14 6.20 14.17 -4.99
N GLN A 15 6.80 14.41 -6.16
CA GLN A 15 6.57 13.63 -7.39
C GLN A 15 7.69 12.63 -7.72
N LEU A 16 8.88 12.76 -7.11
CA LEU A 16 10.03 11.87 -7.40
C LEU A 16 10.19 10.76 -6.36
N MET A 17 10.61 9.58 -6.84
CA MET A 17 11.06 8.47 -5.99
C MET A 17 12.45 8.74 -5.45
N THR A 18 12.60 8.56 -4.13
CA THR A 18 13.85 8.83 -3.42
C THR A 18 14.54 7.53 -3.01
N ASN A 19 15.84 7.61 -2.73
CA ASN A 19 16.58 6.48 -2.14
C ASN A 19 15.99 6.03 -0.79
N THR A 20 15.38 6.94 -0.03
CA THR A 20 14.68 6.61 1.21
C THR A 20 13.48 5.71 0.94
N ASP A 21 12.74 5.98 -0.13
CA ASP A 21 11.58 5.18 -0.52
C ASP A 21 11.99 3.77 -0.95
N ARG A 22 13.08 3.64 -1.72
CA ARG A 22 13.64 2.33 -2.08
C ARG A 22 14.04 1.51 -0.85
N ARG A 23 14.74 2.13 0.11
CA ARG A 23 15.11 1.47 1.38
C ARG A 23 13.88 1.03 2.19
N LEU A 24 12.80 1.82 2.15
CA LEU A 24 11.54 1.48 2.81
C LEU A 24 10.92 0.23 2.18
N VAL A 25 10.93 0.12 0.85
CA VAL A 25 10.43 -1.04 0.09
C VAL A 25 11.27 -2.28 0.39
N GLU A 26 12.59 -2.19 0.34
CA GLU A 26 13.48 -3.30 0.69
C GLU A 26 13.22 -3.81 2.11
N LYS A 27 13.01 -2.89 3.06
CA LYS A 27 12.64 -3.23 4.44
C LYS A 27 11.28 -3.94 4.49
N ALA A 28 10.28 -3.46 3.77
CA ALA A 28 8.96 -4.09 3.70
C ALA A 28 9.06 -5.50 3.11
N LEU A 29 9.78 -5.69 2.00
CA LEU A 29 10.00 -7.00 1.37
C LEU A 29 10.66 -7.99 2.34
N LYS A 30 11.71 -7.58 3.04
CA LYS A 30 12.38 -8.44 4.05
C LYS A 30 11.45 -8.85 5.19
N ARG A 31 10.59 -7.93 5.64
CA ARG A 31 9.62 -8.19 6.71
C ARG A 31 8.49 -9.11 6.23
N LEU A 32 8.02 -8.95 5.00
CA LEU A 32 7.02 -9.83 4.38
C LEU A 32 7.57 -11.25 4.22
N ALA A 33 8.79 -11.41 3.73
CA ALA A 33 9.44 -12.71 3.63
C ALA A 33 9.51 -13.42 4.99
N ARG A 34 9.93 -12.70 6.04
CA ARG A 34 9.95 -13.24 7.40
C ARG A 34 8.56 -13.63 7.91
N LEU A 35 7.54 -12.82 7.61
CA LEU A 35 6.17 -13.13 8.00
C LEU A 35 5.63 -14.36 7.26
N PHE A 36 5.96 -14.50 5.98
CA PHE A 36 5.60 -15.66 5.17
C PHE A 36 6.15 -16.95 5.79
N GLU A 37 7.43 -17.00 6.15
CA GLU A 37 8.04 -18.15 6.82
C GLU A 37 7.26 -18.58 8.08
N LEU A 38 6.87 -17.62 8.92
CA LEU A 38 6.11 -17.88 10.14
C LEU A 38 4.69 -18.37 9.85
N CYS A 39 4.07 -17.87 8.79
CA CYS A 39 2.72 -18.29 8.40
C CYS A 39 2.71 -19.67 7.72
N THR A 40 3.84 -20.11 7.17
CA THR A 40 4.00 -21.45 6.58
C THR A 40 4.35 -22.53 7.60
N ASP A 41 4.50 -22.19 8.89
CA ASP A 41 4.74 -23.18 9.95
C ASP A 41 3.55 -24.17 10.03
N PRO A 42 3.79 -25.48 9.83
CA PRO A 42 2.73 -26.49 9.91
C PRO A 42 1.96 -26.49 11.24
N ARG A 43 2.60 -26.09 12.34
CA ARG A 43 1.97 -25.99 13.67
C ARG A 43 0.83 -24.97 13.71
N LEU A 44 0.86 -23.97 12.82
CA LEU A 44 -0.17 -22.94 12.74
C LEU A 44 -1.51 -23.51 12.28
N GLY A 45 -1.50 -24.59 11.51
CA GLY A 45 -2.70 -25.23 10.99
C GLY A 45 -3.61 -24.25 10.27
N LEU A 46 -3.04 -23.32 9.48
CA LEU A 46 -3.83 -22.43 8.64
C LEU A 46 -4.57 -23.28 7.61
N LYS A 47 -5.90 -23.22 7.63
CA LYS A 47 -6.71 -23.83 6.59
C LYS A 47 -6.54 -23.02 5.32
N ASN A 48 -6.42 -23.69 4.17
CA ASN A 48 -6.38 -23.08 2.84
C ASN A 48 -7.78 -22.54 2.45
N SER A 49 -8.36 -21.68 3.28
CA SER A 49 -9.60 -20.97 3.03
C SER A 49 -9.30 -19.49 2.82
N PRO A 50 -9.79 -18.86 1.75
CA PRO A 50 -9.63 -17.42 1.55
C PRO A 50 -10.17 -16.61 2.74
N PRO A 51 -9.47 -15.55 3.19
CA PRO A 51 -8.15 -15.10 2.75
C PRO A 51 -7.01 -15.97 3.32
N TYR A 52 -6.31 -16.71 2.45
CA TYR A 52 -5.15 -17.51 2.85
C TYR A 52 -3.91 -16.63 2.91
N LEU A 53 -3.39 -16.41 4.11
CA LEU A 53 -2.38 -15.40 4.39
C LEU A 53 -1.06 -15.64 3.62
N PRO A 54 -0.50 -16.86 3.53
CA PRO A 54 0.73 -17.09 2.76
C PRO A 54 0.60 -16.67 1.29
N ASP A 55 -0.50 -17.02 0.61
CA ASP A 55 -0.73 -16.61 -0.78
C ASP A 55 -0.82 -15.09 -0.89
N LEU A 56 -1.57 -14.44 -0.01
CA LEU A 56 -1.67 -12.98 0.01
C LEU A 56 -0.31 -12.29 0.19
N LEU A 57 0.55 -12.82 1.06
CA LEU A 57 1.90 -12.28 1.28
C LEU A 57 2.79 -12.48 0.06
N SER A 58 2.71 -13.64 -0.59
CA SER A 58 3.46 -13.95 -1.81
C SER A 58 3.02 -13.07 -2.98
N GLU A 59 1.72 -12.96 -3.22
CA GLU A 59 1.14 -12.08 -4.23
C GLU A 59 1.48 -10.61 -3.97
N THR A 60 1.40 -10.16 -2.73
CA THR A 60 1.77 -8.78 -2.35
C THR A 60 3.25 -8.52 -2.63
N THR A 61 4.13 -9.49 -2.35
CA THR A 61 5.56 -9.39 -2.61
C THR A 61 5.83 -9.28 -4.11
N ALA A 62 5.22 -10.15 -4.91
CA ALA A 62 5.35 -10.13 -6.37
C ALA A 62 4.87 -8.81 -6.97
N LEU A 63 3.71 -8.32 -6.52
CA LEU A 63 3.15 -7.05 -7.01
C LEU A 63 4.03 -5.86 -6.60
N LEU A 64 4.53 -5.84 -5.38
CA LEU A 64 5.41 -4.76 -4.92
C LEU A 64 6.72 -4.74 -5.71
N LEU A 65 7.32 -5.91 -6.00
CA LEU A 65 8.51 -6.00 -6.85
C LEU A 65 8.24 -5.48 -8.27
N HIS A 66 7.11 -5.86 -8.86
CA HIS A 66 6.75 -5.44 -10.21
C HIS A 66 6.50 -3.93 -10.30
N VAL A 67 5.73 -3.37 -9.37
CA VAL A 67 5.42 -1.93 -9.37
C VAL A 67 6.67 -1.07 -9.10
N TRP A 68 7.63 -1.61 -8.35
CA TRP A 68 8.89 -0.92 -8.07
C TRP A 68 10.01 -1.20 -9.08
N GLU A 69 9.81 -2.13 -10.02
CA GLU A 69 10.79 -2.52 -11.05
C GLU A 69 11.41 -1.32 -11.77
N PRO A 70 10.65 -0.32 -12.25
CA PRO A 70 11.24 0.84 -12.92
C PRO A 70 12.18 1.65 -12.02
N TYR A 71 11.94 1.64 -10.70
CA TYR A 71 12.62 2.51 -9.74
C TYR A 71 13.80 1.82 -9.01
N GLN A 72 14.19 0.61 -9.42
CA GLN A 72 15.24 -0.15 -8.73
C GLN A 72 16.65 0.39 -8.99
N ASP A 73 16.92 0.83 -10.23
CA ASP A 73 18.24 1.31 -10.66
C ASP A 73 18.33 2.85 -10.62
N PRO A 74 19.07 3.43 -9.65
CA PRO A 74 19.25 4.87 -9.54
C PRO A 74 20.12 5.47 -10.66
N LYS A 75 20.78 4.63 -11.48
CA LYS A 75 21.62 5.07 -12.61
C LYS A 75 20.87 5.02 -13.95
N MET A 76 19.64 4.51 -13.96
CA MET A 76 18.84 4.40 -15.18
C MET A 76 18.60 5.79 -15.78
N THR A 77 18.97 5.98 -17.05
CA THR A 77 18.87 7.25 -17.77
C THR A 77 18.10 7.02 -19.08
N PRO A 78 16.95 7.68 -19.31
CA PRO A 78 16.30 8.65 -18.43
C PRO A 78 15.69 7.99 -17.17
N ALA A 79 15.71 8.71 -16.05
CA ALA A 79 15.07 8.24 -14.82
C ALA A 79 13.56 8.11 -15.03
N PRO A 80 12.93 7.00 -14.60
CA PRO A 80 11.48 6.85 -14.72
C PRO A 80 10.78 7.91 -13.88
N THR A 81 9.86 8.63 -14.52
CA THR A 81 9.07 9.68 -13.88
C THR A 81 7.73 9.10 -13.45
N PRO A 82 7.41 9.07 -12.14
CA PRO A 82 6.12 8.59 -11.66
C PRO A 82 4.96 9.40 -12.25
N ARG A 83 3.84 8.74 -12.54
CA ARG A 83 2.65 9.35 -13.14
C ARG A 83 1.73 9.92 -12.07
N GLY A 84 1.35 11.19 -12.18
CA GLY A 84 0.38 11.82 -11.27
C GLY A 84 0.74 11.61 -9.80
N ASP A 85 -0.16 10.96 -9.06
CA ASP A 85 -0.01 10.66 -7.63
C ASP A 85 0.70 9.33 -7.31
N GLU A 86 1.20 8.59 -8.31
CA GLU A 86 1.85 7.27 -8.16
C GLU A 86 2.89 7.27 -7.04
N ALA A 87 3.80 8.24 -7.11
CA ALA A 87 4.86 8.45 -6.15
C ALA A 87 4.35 8.56 -4.70
N ARG A 88 3.30 9.35 -4.52
CA ARG A 88 2.70 9.58 -3.21
C ARG A 88 1.96 8.35 -2.72
N TYR A 89 1.20 7.70 -3.60
CA TYR A 89 0.48 6.47 -3.30
C TYR A 89 1.42 5.37 -2.84
N LEU A 90 2.47 5.08 -3.61
CA LEU A 90 3.40 3.99 -3.31
C LEU A 90 4.12 4.18 -1.98
N ARG A 91 4.49 5.42 -1.64
CA ARG A 91 5.05 5.74 -0.32
C ARG A 91 4.09 5.41 0.81
N ILE A 92 2.83 5.82 0.68
CA ILE A 92 1.80 5.60 1.71
C ILE A 92 1.49 4.10 1.83
N TYR A 93 1.28 3.44 0.70
CA TYR A 93 1.02 2.01 0.62
C TYR A 93 2.15 1.21 1.28
N THR A 94 3.41 1.47 0.89
CA THR A 94 4.58 0.75 1.42
C THR A 94 4.74 0.95 2.93
N ARG A 95 4.52 2.18 3.44
CA ARG A 95 4.58 2.45 4.87
C ARG A 95 3.48 1.71 5.63
N ASN A 96 2.25 1.78 5.13
CA ASN A 96 1.12 1.07 5.72
C ASN A 96 1.36 -0.45 5.72
N LEU A 97 1.92 -0.99 4.63
CA LEU A 97 2.24 -2.40 4.48
C LEU A 97 3.29 -2.84 5.50
N LEU A 98 4.36 -2.06 5.64
CA LEU A 98 5.39 -2.30 6.64
C LEU A 98 4.81 -2.29 8.06
N ASP A 99 4.00 -1.28 8.41
CA ASP A 99 3.39 -1.18 9.74
C ASP A 99 2.48 -2.38 10.05
N LYS A 100 1.70 -2.86 9.07
CA LYS A 100 0.85 -4.04 9.24
C LYS A 100 1.67 -5.33 9.36
N THR A 101 2.77 -5.42 8.61
CA THR A 101 3.69 -6.55 8.66
C THR A 101 4.43 -6.62 9.99
N ASP A 102 4.94 -5.49 10.48
CA ASP A 102 5.60 -5.41 11.79
C ASP A 102 4.61 -5.76 12.93
N LYS A 103 3.34 -5.31 12.84
CA LYS A 103 2.29 -5.72 13.79
C LYS A 103 2.03 -7.23 13.76
N ALA A 104 1.98 -7.83 12.57
CA ALA A 104 1.81 -9.27 12.43
C ALA A 104 2.98 -10.03 13.06
N LEU A 105 4.23 -9.62 12.77
CA LEU A 105 5.43 -10.20 13.36
C LEU A 105 5.45 -10.09 14.90
N MET A 106 4.99 -8.95 15.44
CA MET A 106 4.86 -8.76 16.88
C MET A 106 3.84 -9.74 17.50
N LEU A 107 2.73 -10.04 16.81
CA LEU A 107 1.79 -11.06 17.29
C LEU A 107 2.41 -12.45 17.39
N PHE A 108 3.28 -12.83 16.46
CA PHE A 108 4.02 -14.09 16.56
C PHE A 108 5.02 -14.07 17.73
N LYS A 109 5.70 -12.93 17.93
CA LYS A 109 6.68 -12.76 19.01
C LYS A 109 6.04 -12.80 20.41
N GLU A 110 4.95 -12.07 20.61
CA GLU A 110 4.25 -11.96 21.91
C GLU A 110 3.26 -13.11 22.14
N GLY A 111 2.64 -13.60 21.06
CA GLY A 111 1.67 -14.69 21.11
C GLY A 111 2.30 -16.02 21.49
N GLN A 112 3.57 -16.26 21.11
CA GLN A 112 4.28 -17.53 21.36
C GLN A 112 3.37 -18.73 21.04
N GLU A 113 3.03 -19.56 22.03
CA GLU A 113 2.18 -20.74 21.84
C GLU A 113 0.71 -20.39 21.51
N LYS A 114 0.22 -19.23 21.95
CA LYS A 114 -1.17 -18.79 21.72
C LYS A 114 -1.49 -18.57 20.24
N VAL A 115 -0.48 -18.37 19.38
CA VAL A 115 -0.73 -18.22 17.93
C VAL A 115 -1.18 -19.53 17.28
N PHE A 116 -0.79 -20.67 17.87
CA PHE A 116 -1.16 -22.01 17.42
C PHE A 116 -2.54 -22.43 17.94
N GLU A 117 -3.00 -21.85 19.05
CA GLU A 117 -4.33 -22.07 19.60
C GLU A 117 -5.43 -21.41 18.75
N ALA A 118 -6.28 -22.21 18.11
CA ALA A 118 -7.27 -21.73 17.14
C ALA A 118 -8.31 -20.74 17.72
N THR A 119 -8.63 -20.83 19.01
CA THR A 119 -9.65 -20.00 19.68
C THR A 119 -9.08 -18.74 20.33
N SER A 120 -7.76 -18.57 20.33
CA SER A 120 -7.09 -17.49 21.03
C SER A 120 -7.38 -16.11 20.42
N SER A 121 -7.24 -15.07 21.24
CA SER A 121 -7.28 -13.68 20.76
C SER A 121 -6.18 -13.41 19.73
N CYS A 122 -5.02 -14.06 19.86
CA CYS A 122 -3.90 -13.96 18.92
C CYS A 122 -4.31 -14.48 17.53
N ARG A 123 -4.95 -15.66 17.44
CA ARG A 123 -5.43 -16.24 16.18
C ARG A 123 -6.53 -15.40 15.53
N LYS A 124 -7.44 -14.84 16.34
CA LYS A 124 -8.46 -13.90 15.85
C LYS A 124 -7.83 -12.62 15.27
N ASN A 125 -6.80 -12.09 15.92
CA ASN A 125 -6.06 -10.92 15.43
C ASN A 125 -5.29 -11.22 14.14
N LEU A 126 -4.69 -12.40 14.03
CA LEU A 126 -4.06 -12.86 12.80
C LEU A 126 -5.07 -12.95 11.65
N THR A 127 -6.26 -13.49 11.90
CA THR A 127 -7.35 -13.56 10.91
C THR A 127 -7.78 -12.16 10.44
N LYS A 128 -7.91 -11.21 11.36
CA LYS A 128 -8.20 -9.80 11.01
C LYS A 128 -7.09 -9.19 10.17
N LEU A 129 -5.83 -9.50 10.46
CA LEU A 129 -4.70 -9.04 9.64
C LEU A 129 -4.72 -9.67 8.24
N SER A 130 -5.07 -10.95 8.10
CA SER A 130 -5.24 -11.58 6.77
C SER A 130 -6.29 -10.86 5.93
N LEU A 131 -7.41 -10.46 6.52
CA LEU A 131 -8.42 -9.66 5.84
C LEU A 131 -7.87 -8.28 5.43
N LEU A 132 -7.11 -7.61 6.30
CA LEU A 132 -6.48 -6.33 5.97
C LEU A 132 -5.47 -6.46 4.82
N PHE A 133 -4.62 -7.49 4.82
CA PHE A 133 -3.70 -7.77 3.71
C PHE A 133 -4.47 -8.02 2.41
N SER A 134 -5.57 -8.76 2.45
CA SER A 134 -6.45 -8.95 1.28
C SER A 134 -6.95 -7.61 0.73
N HIS A 135 -7.49 -6.73 1.59
CA HIS A 135 -7.97 -5.42 1.15
C HIS A 135 -6.87 -4.55 0.58
N MET A 136 -5.70 -4.53 1.21
CA MET A 136 -4.54 -3.78 0.73
C MET A 136 -4.09 -4.28 -0.65
N LEU A 137 -4.00 -5.60 -0.83
CA LEU A 137 -3.62 -6.19 -2.11
C LEU A 137 -4.61 -5.82 -3.23
N TRP A 138 -5.91 -5.89 -2.96
CA TRP A 138 -6.93 -5.49 -3.94
C TRP A 138 -6.90 -3.99 -4.24
N GLU A 139 -6.61 -3.14 -3.26
CA GLU A 139 -6.46 -1.69 -3.46
C GLU A 139 -5.34 -1.38 -4.45
N ILE A 140 -4.14 -1.92 -4.23
CA ILE A 140 -3.02 -1.67 -5.14
C ILE A 140 -3.24 -2.32 -6.52
N LYS A 141 -3.86 -3.51 -6.60
CA LYS A 141 -4.24 -4.13 -7.89
C LYS A 141 -5.21 -3.26 -8.69
N ALA A 142 -6.15 -2.61 -8.01
CA ALA A 142 -7.11 -1.72 -8.66
C ALA A 142 -6.47 -0.43 -9.20
N LEU A 143 -5.40 0.04 -8.54
CA LEU A 143 -4.65 1.23 -8.97
C LEU A 143 -3.53 0.92 -9.98
N PHE A 144 -3.09 -0.34 -10.06
CA PHE A 144 -2.06 -0.81 -10.99
C PHE A 144 -2.55 -1.97 -11.87
N PRO A 145 -3.64 -1.83 -12.64
CA PRO A 145 -4.08 -2.90 -13.52
C PRO A 145 -3.01 -3.11 -14.61
N GLY A 146 -2.47 -4.32 -14.69
CA GLY A 146 -1.34 -4.62 -15.59
C GLY A 146 -0.04 -3.92 -15.22
N GLY A 147 0.14 -3.49 -13.96
CA GLY A 147 1.41 -2.93 -13.46
C GLY A 147 1.61 -1.43 -13.70
N THR A 148 0.69 -0.75 -14.38
CA THR A 148 0.77 0.69 -14.67
C THR A 148 -0.17 1.48 -13.77
N PHE A 149 0.32 2.58 -13.19
CA PHE A 149 -0.49 3.43 -12.32
C PHE A 149 -1.64 4.09 -13.09
N HIS A 150 -2.86 3.84 -12.64
CA HIS A 150 -4.11 4.41 -13.17
C HIS A 150 -4.93 5.10 -12.07
N GLY A 151 -4.28 5.87 -11.20
CA GLY A 151 -4.95 6.59 -10.11
C GLY A 151 -6.00 7.61 -10.59
N ASP A 152 -5.82 8.19 -11.77
CA ASP A 152 -6.77 9.15 -12.37
C ASP A 152 -8.02 8.47 -12.96
N ALA A 153 -7.94 7.17 -13.24
CA ALA A 153 -9.02 6.35 -13.78
C ALA A 153 -9.76 5.54 -12.70
N TYR A 154 -9.38 5.69 -11.43
CA TYR A 154 -10.10 5.04 -10.32
C TYR A 154 -11.50 5.67 -10.19
N SER A 155 -12.48 5.08 -10.89
CA SER A 155 -13.87 5.49 -10.85
C SER A 155 -14.52 4.91 -9.60
N VAL A 156 -14.97 5.79 -8.69
CA VAL A 156 -15.88 5.37 -7.63
C VAL A 156 -17.16 4.90 -8.31
N THR A 157 -17.56 3.64 -8.09
CA THR A 157 -18.68 2.99 -8.81
C THR A 157 -20.02 3.72 -8.65
N LYS A 158 -20.14 4.58 -7.62
CA LYS A 158 -21.24 5.52 -7.45
C LYS A 158 -20.87 6.90 -8.01
N THR A 159 -21.63 7.35 -9.02
CA THR A 159 -21.46 8.65 -9.68
C THR A 159 -21.44 9.83 -8.70
N GLU A 160 -22.33 9.83 -7.70
CA GLU A 160 -22.38 10.89 -6.67
C GLU A 160 -21.10 10.94 -5.80
N ALA A 161 -20.53 9.78 -5.48
CA ALA A 161 -19.30 9.70 -4.70
C ALA A 161 -18.07 10.07 -5.55
N GLN A 162 -18.12 9.81 -6.86
CA GLN A 162 -17.10 10.26 -7.82
C GLN A 162 -17.12 11.79 -7.99
N GLU A 163 -18.30 12.40 -8.09
CA GLU A 163 -18.45 13.86 -8.17
C GLU A 163 -18.01 14.55 -6.88
N PHE A 164 -18.40 14.01 -5.72
CA PHE A 164 -17.90 14.48 -4.43
C PHE A 164 -16.37 14.41 -4.35
N TRP A 165 -15.77 13.27 -4.73
CA TRP A 165 -14.33 13.10 -4.69
C TRP A 165 -13.60 14.07 -5.63
N ARG A 166 -14.10 14.26 -6.86
CA ARG A 166 -13.55 15.22 -7.82
C ARG A 166 -13.69 16.66 -7.33
N ARG A 167 -14.81 17.01 -6.70
CA ARG A 167 -15.09 18.35 -6.17
C ARG A 167 -14.19 18.69 -4.98
N SER A 168 -13.95 17.73 -4.10
CA SER A 168 -13.19 17.93 -2.86
C SER A 168 -11.69 17.71 -3.00
N PHE A 169 -11.26 16.78 -3.86
CA PHE A 169 -9.87 16.32 -3.91
C PHE A 169 -9.27 16.28 -5.33
N ARG A 170 -9.99 16.77 -6.34
CA ARG A 170 -9.56 16.80 -7.75
C ARG A 170 -9.19 15.40 -8.27
N HIS A 171 -7.94 15.19 -8.64
CA HIS A 171 -7.40 13.93 -9.20
C HIS A 171 -6.62 13.09 -8.18
N LYS A 172 -6.68 13.45 -6.88
CA LYS A 172 -5.93 12.70 -5.86
C LYS A 172 -6.46 11.28 -5.73
N SER A 173 -5.57 10.29 -5.79
CA SER A 173 -5.93 8.87 -5.66
C SER A 173 -6.00 8.41 -4.20
N VAL A 174 -5.27 9.10 -3.31
CA VAL A 174 -5.28 8.86 -1.86
C VAL A 174 -5.23 10.18 -1.09
N VAL A 175 -5.97 10.19 0.00
CA VAL A 175 -6.16 11.34 0.89
C VAL A 175 -5.93 10.88 2.33
N TRP A 176 -5.26 11.70 3.13
CA TRP A 176 -5.04 11.42 4.54
C TRP A 176 -6.31 11.61 5.39
N ARG A 177 -6.40 10.94 6.54
CA ARG A 177 -7.50 11.13 7.50
C ARG A 177 -7.66 12.59 7.96
N HIS A 178 -6.57 13.33 8.14
CA HIS A 178 -6.64 14.75 8.51
C HIS A 178 -7.14 15.64 7.36
N GLU A 179 -6.89 15.27 6.10
CA GLU A 179 -7.45 15.97 4.93
C GLU A 179 -8.98 15.76 4.85
N LEU A 180 -9.53 14.67 5.43
CA LEU A 180 -10.97 14.46 5.59
C LEU A 180 -11.56 15.25 6.77
N GLU A 181 -10.80 15.44 7.86
CA GLU A 181 -11.24 16.21 9.03
C GLU A 181 -11.41 17.70 8.71
N LEU A 182 -10.57 18.27 7.83
CA LEU A 182 -10.73 19.64 7.32
C LEU A 182 -12.06 19.84 6.57
N MET A 183 -12.63 18.79 5.98
CA MET A 183 -13.94 18.85 5.33
C MET A 183 -15.14 18.68 6.27
N ARG A 184 -14.92 18.31 7.53
CA ARG A 184 -15.99 18.22 8.54
C ARG A 184 -16.25 19.54 9.25
N VAL A 185 -15.38 20.53 9.05
CA VAL A 185 -15.37 21.83 9.72
C VAL A 185 -15.68 22.98 8.74
N SER A 186 -16.11 22.66 7.51
CA SER A 186 -16.61 23.61 6.50
C SER A 186 -18.02 23.25 6.12
#